data_AF-A0A0F9DQ81-F1
#
_entry.id   AF-A0A0F9DQ81-F1
#
_cell.length_a   1.000
_cell.length_b   1.000
_cell.length_c   1.000
_cell.angle_alpha   90.00
_cell.angle_beta   90.00
_cell.angle_gamma   90.00
#
_symmetry.space_group_name_H-M   'P 1'
#
loop_
_entity.id
_entity.type
_entity.pdbx_description
1 polymer ?
#
loop_
_entity_poly.entity_id
_entity_poly.type
_entity_poly.pdbx_seq_one_letter_code
_entity_poly.pdbx_strand_id
1 'polypeptide(L)'
;MARTKEEQIADRLKEMPETCRSHYRKAMRGRSQRSAITAQCLECVGWVRNEVELCTDSGCPLYPFRPFQVVPWKAHKSASKGNLSALRAARTPVESTVSD
;
A
#
# COMPACT_ATOMS: atom_id res chain seq x y z
N MET A 1 11.61 -1.15 30.29
CA MET A 1 10.61 -0.14 29.88
C MET A 1 10.23 -0.40 28.44
N ALA A 2 8.93 -0.44 28.11
CA ALA A 2 8.50 -0.55 26.72
C ALA A 2 8.71 0.80 26.01
N ARG A 3 9.22 0.76 24.76
CA ARG A 3 9.42 1.97 23.94
C ARG A 3 8.09 2.63 23.59
N THR A 4 8.04 3.95 23.60
CA THR A 4 6.87 4.71 23.12
C THR A 4 6.66 4.51 21.63
N LYS A 5 5.45 4.79 21.14
CA LYS A 5 5.14 4.71 19.71
C LYS A 5 6.02 5.68 18.91
N GLU A 6 6.26 6.86 19.46
CA GLU A 6 7.06 7.93 18.88
C GLU A 6 8.53 7.53 18.74
N GLU A 7 9.10 6.87 19.75
CA GLU A 7 10.45 6.30 19.70
C GLU A 7 10.57 5.24 18.61
N GLN A 8 9.60 4.32 18.51
CA GLN A 8 9.58 3.28 17.48
C GLN A 8 9.52 3.88 16.06
N ILE A 9 8.70 4.93 15.87
CA ILE A 9 8.62 5.68 14.61
C ILE A 9 9.96 6.37 14.32
N ALA A 10 10.57 6.99 15.32
CA ALA A 10 11.84 7.71 15.15
C ALA A 10 12.98 6.77 14.76
N ASP A 11 13.07 5.59 15.40
CA ASP A 11 14.06 4.57 15.06
C ASP A 11 13.91 4.12 13.60
N ARG A 12 12.68 3.84 13.19
CA ARG A 12 12.40 3.47 11.80
C ARG A 12 12.79 4.53 10.78
N LEU A 13 12.57 5.80 11.12
CA LEU A 13 12.91 6.93 10.25
C LEU A 13 14.43 7.07 10.03
N LYS A 14 15.27 6.59 10.97
CA LYS A 14 16.74 6.64 10.85
C LYS A 14 17.25 5.66 9.79
N GLU A 15 16.64 4.48 9.71
CA GLU A 15 17.01 3.42 8.75
C GLU A 15 16.54 3.72 7.32
N MET A 16 15.57 4.62 7.16
CA MET A 16 14.92 4.91 5.89
C MET A 16 15.55 6.10 5.14
N PRO A 17 15.73 6.01 3.81
CA PRO A 17 16.14 7.13 2.96
C PRO A 17 15.18 8.32 3.01
N GLU A 18 15.72 9.55 2.94
CA GLU A 18 14.93 10.78 3.08
C GLU A 18 13.77 10.91 2.09
N THR A 19 13.99 10.45 0.86
CA THR A 19 13.00 10.47 -0.22
C THR A 19 11.72 9.69 0.13
N CYS A 20 11.82 8.64 0.95
CA CYS A 20 10.70 7.79 1.34
C CYS A 20 10.01 8.23 2.64
N ARG A 21 10.68 9.03 3.48
CA ARG A 21 10.19 9.42 4.83
C ARG A 21 8.81 10.06 4.82
N SER A 22 8.46 10.79 3.76
CA SER A 22 7.15 11.46 3.63
C SER A 22 5.99 10.46 3.61
N HIS A 23 6.12 9.36 2.86
CA HIS A 23 5.09 8.32 2.78
C HIS A 23 4.87 7.63 4.12
N TYR A 24 5.97 7.27 4.80
CA TYR A 24 5.92 6.65 6.12
C TYR A 24 5.34 7.58 7.20
N ARG A 25 5.76 8.85 7.25
CA ARG A 25 5.17 9.83 8.20
C ARG A 25 3.67 10.01 7.98
N LYS A 26 3.22 10.06 6.72
CA LYS A 26 1.79 10.13 6.39
C LYS A 26 1.04 8.86 6.81
N ALA A 27 1.65 7.69 6.64
CA ALA A 27 1.10 6.42 7.09
C ALA A 27 0.90 6.40 8.62
N MET A 28 1.92 6.80 9.39
CA MET A 28 1.87 6.78 10.86
C MET A 28 0.86 7.75 11.49
N ARG A 29 0.40 8.75 10.73
CA ARG A 29 -0.73 9.62 11.12
C ARG A 29 -2.10 8.93 11.05
N GLY A 30 -2.20 7.76 10.39
CA GLY A 30 -3.44 6.97 10.32
C GLY A 30 -4.55 7.54 9.43
N ARG A 31 -4.26 8.58 8.61
CA ARG A 31 -5.28 9.28 7.81
C ARG A 31 -5.34 8.86 6.34
N SER A 32 -4.42 8.01 5.88
CA SER A 32 -4.31 7.64 4.48
C SER A 32 -3.87 6.19 4.31
N GLN A 33 -4.82 5.29 4.05
CA GLN A 33 -4.56 3.89 3.73
C GLN A 33 -3.60 3.75 2.54
N ARG A 34 -3.78 4.60 1.51
CA ARG A 34 -2.87 4.63 0.35
C ARG A 34 -1.43 4.95 0.75
N SER A 35 -1.22 5.87 1.69
CA SER A 35 0.13 6.18 2.20
C SER A 35 0.72 5.01 2.99
N ALA A 36 -0.10 4.29 3.77
CA ALA A 36 0.33 3.08 4.47
C ALA A 36 0.77 1.98 3.51
N ILE A 37 -0.05 1.67 2.50
CA ILE A 37 0.30 0.70 1.46
C ILE A 37 1.57 1.13 0.73
N THR A 38 1.70 2.42 0.40
CA THR A 38 2.89 2.93 -0.31
C THR A 38 4.14 2.80 0.53
N ALA A 39 4.07 3.12 1.82
CA ALA A 39 5.19 2.95 2.74
C ALA A 39 5.59 1.48 2.88
N GLN A 40 4.61 0.57 3.03
CA GLN A 40 4.85 -0.87 3.15
C GLN A 40 5.48 -1.45 1.88
N CYS A 41 4.98 -1.09 0.69
CA CYS A 41 5.56 -1.55 -0.57
C CYS A 41 6.99 -1.06 -0.74
N LEU A 42 7.26 0.23 -0.46
CA LEU A 42 8.61 0.79 -0.55
C LEU A 42 9.56 0.08 0.40
N GLU A 43 9.15 -0.12 1.64
CA GLU A 43 9.96 -0.83 2.62
C GLU A 43 10.28 -2.27 2.20
N CYS A 44 9.27 -3.01 1.73
CA CYS A 44 9.41 -4.42 1.34
C CYS A 44 10.47 -4.63 0.26
N VAL A 45 10.62 -3.67 -0.66
CA VAL A 45 11.61 -3.72 -1.74
C VAL A 45 12.89 -2.92 -1.44
N GLY A 46 13.15 -2.61 -0.17
CA GLY A 46 14.38 -1.93 0.24
C GLY A 46 14.44 -0.44 -0.11
N TRP A 47 13.30 0.24 -0.11
CA TRP A 47 13.15 1.68 -0.39
C TRP A 47 13.45 2.10 -1.83
N VAL A 48 13.48 1.14 -2.77
CA VAL A 48 13.70 1.41 -4.20
C VAL A 48 12.36 1.51 -4.92
N ARG A 49 11.99 2.71 -5.35
CA ARG A 49 10.70 2.98 -6.02
C ARG A 49 10.47 2.10 -7.26
N ASN A 50 11.49 1.93 -8.09
CA ASN A 50 11.38 1.18 -9.35
C ASN A 50 11.11 -0.32 -9.10
N GLU A 51 11.63 -0.88 -8.02
CA GLU A 51 11.37 -2.27 -7.63
C GLU A 51 9.91 -2.49 -7.24
N VAL A 52 9.22 -1.46 -6.73
CA VAL A 52 7.77 -1.55 -6.51
C VAL A 52 7.03 -1.68 -7.83
N GLU A 53 7.45 -0.98 -8.89
CA GLU A 53 6.83 -1.09 -10.20
C GLU A 53 7.05 -2.48 -10.81
N LEU A 54 8.28 -2.99 -10.68
CA LEU A 54 8.73 -4.27 -11.23
C LEU A 54 8.37 -5.49 -10.36
N CYS A 55 7.76 -5.30 -9.20
CA CYS A 55 7.38 -6.37 -8.29
C CYS A 55 6.46 -7.42 -8.97
N THR A 56 6.87 -8.68 -8.93
CA THR A 56 6.20 -9.84 -9.55
C THR A 56 5.50 -10.77 -8.56
N ASP A 57 5.50 -10.44 -7.26
CA ASP A 57 4.88 -11.26 -6.21
C ASP A 57 3.35 -11.17 -6.25
N SER A 58 2.75 -11.89 -7.20
CA SER A 58 1.30 -11.95 -7.40
C SER A 58 0.55 -12.63 -6.25
N GLY A 59 1.24 -13.35 -5.36
CA GLY A 59 0.68 -13.93 -4.15
C GLY A 59 0.56 -12.93 -3.00
N CYS A 60 1.21 -11.76 -3.09
CA CYS A 60 1.13 -10.74 -2.08
C CYS A 60 -0.29 -10.15 -1.99
N PRO A 61 -0.92 -10.09 -0.79
CA PRO A 61 -2.24 -9.52 -0.63
C PRO A 61 -2.30 -8.01 -0.96
N LEU A 62 -1.15 -7.33 -1.00
CA LEU A 62 -1.04 -5.93 -1.41
C LEU A 62 -0.78 -5.75 -2.92
N TYR A 63 -0.49 -6.81 -3.67
CA TYR A 63 -0.17 -6.74 -5.11
C TYR A 63 -1.22 -5.96 -5.93
N PRO A 64 -2.54 -6.17 -5.74
CA PRO A 64 -3.57 -5.42 -6.48
C PRO A 64 -3.64 -3.94 -6.12
N PHE A 65 -3.15 -3.56 -4.94
CA PHE A 65 -3.18 -2.19 -4.41
C PHE A 65 -1.83 -1.47 -4.52
N ARG A 66 -0.84 -2.14 -5.13
CA ARG A 66 0.54 -1.66 -5.26
C ARG A 66 0.59 -0.29 -5.94
N PRO A 67 1.38 0.67 -5.43
CA PRO A 67 1.51 1.99 -6.04
C PRO A 67 2.35 1.93 -7.32
N PHE A 68 2.37 3.05 -8.06
CA PHE A 68 3.26 3.29 -9.21
C PHE A 68 3.07 2.34 -10.40
N GLN A 69 1.92 1.68 -10.52
CA GLN A 69 1.59 0.91 -11.71
C GLN A 69 1.57 1.82 -12.95
N VAL A 70 2.38 1.48 -13.97
CA VAL A 70 2.29 2.06 -15.31
C VAL A 70 1.03 1.58 -15.98
N VAL A 71 -0.09 2.22 -15.66
CA VAL A 71 -1.30 2.04 -16.44
C VAL A 71 -1.07 2.70 -17.81
N PRO A 72 -1.22 1.98 -18.93
CA PRO A 72 -1.08 2.58 -20.25
C PRO A 72 -2.06 3.74 -20.38
N TRP A 73 -1.60 4.87 -20.93
CA TRP A 73 -2.35 6.14 -21.03
C TRP A 73 -3.82 6.01 -21.50
N LYS A 74 -4.12 5.01 -22.34
CA LYS A 74 -5.48 4.72 -22.82
C LYS A 74 -6.45 4.22 -21.72
N ALA A 75 -5.95 3.63 -20.63
CA ALA A 75 -6.74 3.13 -19.50
C ALA A 75 -7.07 4.20 -18.43
N HIS A 76 -6.34 5.32 -18.41
CA HIS A 76 -6.54 6.38 -17.42
C HIS A 76 -7.87 7.14 -17.59
N LYS A 77 -8.44 7.14 -18.81
CA LYS A 77 -9.64 7.92 -19.16
C LYS A 77 -10.95 7.24 -18.74
N SER A 78 -10.95 5.93 -18.51
CA SER A 78 -12.14 5.14 -18.15
C SER A 78 -12.34 4.97 -16.63
N ALA A 79 -11.29 5.10 -15.81
CA ALA A 79 -11.39 4.94 -14.36
C ALA A 79 -11.92 6.20 -13.62
N SER A 80 -11.77 7.41 -14.17
CA SER A 80 -12.32 8.63 -13.53
C SER A 80 -13.84 8.75 -13.62
N LYS A 81 -14.49 7.88 -14.40
CA LYS A 81 -15.97 7.76 -14.53
C LYS A 81 -16.51 6.43 -14.00
N GLY A 82 -15.81 5.76 -13.08
CA GLY A 82 -16.32 4.55 -12.43
C GLY A 82 -17.48 4.87 -11.49
N ASN A 83 -18.69 4.45 -11.86
CA ASN A 83 -19.86 4.50 -11.00
C ASN A 83 -19.65 3.61 -9.76
N LEU A 84 -19.63 4.23 -8.58
CA LEU A 84 -19.46 3.53 -7.29
C LEU A 84 -20.52 2.42 -7.06
N SER A 85 -21.61 2.42 -7.82
CA SER A 85 -22.68 1.42 -7.76
C SER A 85 -22.26 0.03 -8.25
N ALA A 86 -21.32 -0.12 -9.18
CA ALA A 86 -20.91 -1.43 -9.70
C ALA A 86 -20.02 -2.23 -8.71
N LEU A 87 -19.20 -1.54 -7.92
CA LEU A 87 -18.29 -2.18 -6.95
C LEU A 87 -19.01 -2.79 -5.74
N ARG A 88 -20.25 -2.39 -5.44
CA ARG A 88 -21.05 -2.96 -4.34
C ARG A 88 -21.65 -4.32 -4.66
N ALA A 89 -21.84 -4.67 -5.94
CA ALA A 89 -22.43 -5.95 -6.35
C ALA A 89 -21.44 -7.13 -6.27
N ALA A 90 -20.14 -6.87 -6.27
CA ALA A 90 -19.10 -7.90 -6.26
C ALA A 90 -18.65 -8.34 -4.85
N ARG A 91 -19.28 -7.85 -3.77
CA ARG A 91 -19.09 -8.40 -2.42
C ARG A 91 -19.86 -9.71 -2.31
N THR A 92 -19.31 -10.78 -2.84
CA THR A 92 -19.71 -12.12 -2.43
C THR A 92 -19.40 -12.28 -0.94
N PRO A 93 -20.26 -12.95 -0.14
CA PRO A 93 -19.91 -13.32 1.22
C PRO A 93 -18.64 -14.16 1.16
N VAL A 94 -17.64 -13.81 1.97
CA VAL A 94 -16.55 -14.74 2.28
C VAL A 94 -17.18 -15.86 3.11
N GLU A 95 -17.46 -16.99 2.47
CA GLU A 95 -18.01 -18.15 3.16
C GLU A 95 -16.92 -18.73 4.06
N SER A 96 -17.08 -18.51 5.36
CA SER A 96 -16.20 -19.01 6.40
C SER A 96 -16.37 -20.53 6.52
N THR A 97 -15.47 -21.30 5.91
CA THR A 97 -15.24 -22.69 6.31
C THR A 97 -13.92 -22.75 7.07
N VAL A 98 -14.03 -22.47 8.37
CA VAL A 98 -13.08 -22.95 9.36
C VAL A 98 -13.22 -24.48 9.36
N SER A 99 -12.11 -25.21 9.26
CA SER A 99 -12.08 -26.64 9.57
C SER A 99 -10.94 -26.85 10.56
N ASP A 100 -11.31 -27.43 11.70
CA ASP A 100 -10.47 -27.77 12.86
C ASP A 100 -9.29 -28.69 12.53
#